data_AF-A0A1Q2L3T3-F1
#
_entry.id   AF-A0A1Q2L3T3-F1
#
_cell.length_a   1.000
_cell.length_b   1.000
_cell.length_c   1.000
_cell.angle_alpha   90.00
_cell.angle_beta   90.00
_cell.angle_gamma   90.00
#
_symmetry.space_group_name_H-M   'P 1'
#
loop_
_entity.id
_entity.type
_entity.pdbx_description
1 polymer ?
#
loop_
_entity_poly.entity_id
_entity_poly.type
_entity_poly.pdbx_seq_one_letter_code
_entity_poly.pdbx_strand_id
1 'polypeptide(L)' 'MELVPASGGAFEITVNREKIYSKLETRRYPAVEDVIARMTK' A
#
# COMPACT_ATOMS: atom_id res chain seq x y z
N MET A 1 -11.41 -2.06 -8.15
CA MET A 1 -10.45 -1.15 -7.49
C MET A 1 -11.26 -0.16 -6.67
N GLU A 2 -10.88 0.05 -5.42
CA GLU A 2 -11.54 1.00 -4.51
C GLU A 2 -10.48 1.98 -4.00
N LEU A 3 -10.84 3.27 -3.94
CA LEU A 3 -10.01 4.31 -3.34
C LEU A 3 -10.72 4.81 -2.08
N VAL A 4 -10.12 4.55 -0.93
CA VAL A 4 -10.65 4.94 0.37
C VAL A 4 -9.91 6.18 0.85
N PRO A 5 -10.58 7.34 1.02
CA PRO A 5 -9.96 8.51 1.63
C PRO A 5 -9.46 8.19 3.04
N ALA A 6 -8.28 8.67 3.39
CA ALA A 6 -7.67 8.45 4.69
C ALA A 6 -7.15 9.76 5.30
N SER A 7 -6.93 9.74 6.61
CA SER A 7 -6.36 10.86 7.38
C SER A 7 -4.92 10.53 7.83
N GLY A 8 -4.27 11.48 8.50
CA GLY A 8 -2.94 11.26 9.09
C GLY A 8 -1.80 11.06 8.08
N GLY A 9 -2.03 11.39 6.81
CA GLY A 9 -1.03 11.20 5.74
C GLY A 9 -0.83 9.74 5.31
N ALA A 10 -1.79 8.87 5.63
CA ALA A 10 -1.76 7.47 5.29
C ALA A 10 -1.78 7.24 3.77
N PHE A 11 -0.99 6.27 3.33
CA PHE A 11 -1.05 5.67 2.01
C PHE A 11 -0.79 4.18 2.21
N GLU A 12 -1.84 3.37 2.06
CA GLU A 12 -1.81 1.94 2.33
C GLU A 12 -2.38 1.18 1.14
N ILE A 13 -1.81 -0.01 0.88
CA ILE A 13 -2.24 -0.89 -0.21
C ILE A 13 -2.63 -2.23 0.40
N THR A 14 -3.84 -2.66 0.09
CA THR A 14 -4.42 -3.93 0.56
C THR A 14 -4.86 -4.75 -0.65
N VAL A 15 -4.48 -6.03 -0.68
CA VAL A 15 -4.84 -6.99 -1.75
C VAL A 15 -5.38 -8.24 -1.08
N ASN A 16 -6.52 -8.76 -1.55
CA ASN A 16 -7.16 -9.94 -0.95
C ASN A 16 -7.39 -9.83 0.57
N ARG A 17 -7.68 -8.62 1.07
CA ARG A 17 -7.81 -8.28 2.50
C ARG A 17 -6.51 -8.32 3.31
N GLU A 18 -5.37 -8.55 2.69
CA GLU A 18 -4.04 -8.45 3.32
C GLU A 18 -3.40 -7.10 2.99
N LYS A 19 -2.91 -6.40 4.02
CA LYS A 19 -2.16 -5.16 3.85
C LYS A 19 -0.75 -5.49 3.37
N ILE A 20 -0.42 -5.11 2.15
CA ILE A 20 0.89 -5.38 1.54
C ILE A 20 1.83 -4.17 1.61
N TYR A 21 1.34 -2.97 1.98
CA TYR A 21 2.15 -1.77 2.13
C TYR A 21 1.52 -0.73 3.08
N SER A 22 2.36 -0.04 3.87
CA SER A 22 1.99 1.17 4.62
C SER A 22 3.08 2.23 4.56
N LYS A 23 2.72 3.44 4.09
CA LYS A 23 3.59 4.62 4.14
C LYS A 23 3.86 5.09 5.57
N LEU A 24 2.94 4.85 6.51
CA LEU A 24 3.15 5.26 7.91
C LEU A 24 4.25 4.42 8.58
N GLU A 25 4.34 3.15 8.21
CA GLU A 25 5.40 2.23 8.68
C GLU A 25 6.73 2.52 7.99
N THR A 26 6.72 2.63 6.66
CA THR A 26 7.96 2.78 5.86
C THR A 26 8.46 4.22 5.76
N ARG A 27 7.63 5.20 6.11
CA ARG A 27 7.87 6.66 5.99
C ARG A 27 8.23 7.14 4.58
N ARG A 28 7.93 6.36 3.54
CA ARG A 28 8.18 6.67 2.14
C ARG A 28 6.97 6.31 1.28
N TYR A 29 6.96 6.72 0.02
CA TYR A 29 6.06 6.13 -0.98
C TYR A 29 6.72 4.85 -1.54
N PRO A 30 5.93 3.88 -2.01
CA PRO A 30 6.47 2.67 -2.59
C PRO A 30 6.98 2.95 -4.01
N ALA A 31 8.01 2.23 -4.44
CA ALA A 31 8.28 2.09 -5.87
C ALA A 31 7.20 1.22 -6.51
N VAL A 32 6.88 1.46 -7.77
CA VAL A 32 5.81 0.73 -8.47
C VAL A 32 6.15 -0.77 -8.55
N GLU A 33 7.43 -1.06 -8.79
CA GLU A 33 7.98 -2.40 -8.93
C GLU A 33 7.83 -3.20 -7.63
N ASP A 34 8.04 -2.56 -6.46
CA ASP A 34 7.92 -3.20 -5.14
C ASP A 34 6.48 -3.65 -4.87
N VAL A 35 5.50 -2.83 -5.27
CA VAL A 35 4.07 -3.15 -5.10
C VAL A 35 3.70 -4.33 -5.99
N ILE A 36 4.07 -4.28 -7.28
CA ILE A 36 3.76 -5.34 -8.25
C ILE A 36 4.35 -6.67 -7.78
N ALA A 37 5.61 -6.69 -7.35
CA ALA A 37 6.27 -7.90 -6.86
C ALA A 37 5.55 -8.53 -5.64
N ARG A 38 4.92 -7.72 -4.78
CA ARG A 38 4.15 -8.20 -3.62
C ARG A 38 2.75 -8.72 -4.00
N MET A 39 2.21 -8.32 -5.15
CA MET A 39 0.89 -8.74 -5.62
C MET A 39 0.90 -10.10 -6.33
N THR A 40 2.05 -10.55 -6.83
CA THR A 40 2.19 -11.81 -7.60
C THR A 40 2.62 -13.01 -6.74
N LYS A 41 2.74 -12.82 -5.42
CA LYS A 41 2.88 -13.93 -4.47
C LYS A 41 1.52 -14.59 -4.22
#